data_AF-K1RZ30-F1
#
_entry.id   AF-K1RZ30-F1
#
_cell.length_a   1.000
_cell.length_b   1.000
_cell.length_c   1.000
_cell.angle_alpha   90.00
_cell.angle_beta   90.00
_cell.angle_gamma   90.00
#
_symmetry.space_group_name_H-M   'P 1'
#
loop_
_entity.id
_entity.type
_entity.pdbx_description
1 polymer ?
#
loop_
_entity_poly.entity_id
_entity_poly.type
_entity_poly.pdbx_seq_one_letter_code
_entity_poly.pdbx_strand_id
1 'polypeptide(L)'
;MYVEPDCNIPTAESLVRQCLYGQQTYKRMFGKTVNNAWLPDVFGNSWILPQILKKSGVDYFVSNKMSTWNDTNRFPHNNFIWKGIDGTDVLACVPPTHFITWNMPSQIQENWEAYIDKDSGGQTMNMFGYGDGGSGCTEEMIELMHRFDKLSIMPKCEHMGGQEFLEKNLKNNKEL
;
A
#
# COMPACT_ATOMS: atom_id res chain seq x y z
N MET A 1 0.46 -12.20 -2.02
CA MET A 1 -0.40 -13.39 -1.82
C MET A 1 -0.77 -13.97 -3.19
N TYR A 2 -1.38 -15.16 -3.28
CA TYR A 2 -1.72 -15.77 -4.57
C TYR A 2 -2.93 -15.08 -5.23
N VAL A 3 -3.93 -14.73 -4.43
CA VAL A 3 -4.96 -13.73 -4.78
C VAL A 3 -4.91 -12.57 -3.78
N GLU A 4 -5.86 -11.64 -3.86
CA GLU A 4 -6.20 -10.69 -2.80
C GLU A 4 -7.36 -11.29 -1.96
N PRO A 5 -7.07 -12.06 -0.89
CA PRO A 5 -8.10 -12.73 -0.12
C PRO A 5 -8.74 -11.79 0.90
N ASP A 6 -9.99 -12.08 1.28
CA ASP A 6 -10.51 -11.60 2.55
C ASP A 6 -9.60 -12.06 3.70
N CYS A 7 -9.45 -11.23 4.73
CA CYS A 7 -8.53 -11.48 5.83
C CYS A 7 -9.20 -11.88 7.14
N ASN A 8 -10.54 -11.96 7.20
CA ASN A 8 -11.30 -12.28 8.40
C ASN A 8 -11.91 -13.68 8.36
N ILE A 9 -12.43 -14.08 7.21
CA ILE A 9 -13.16 -15.34 7.02
C ILE A 9 -12.22 -16.55 6.91
N PRO A 10 -11.10 -16.50 6.15
CA PRO A 10 -10.26 -17.67 5.98
C PRO A 10 -9.53 -18.07 7.27
N THR A 11 -9.21 -19.37 7.37
CA THR A 11 -8.37 -19.86 8.45
C THR A 11 -6.93 -19.35 8.31
N ALA A 12 -6.17 -19.38 9.42
CA ALA A 12 -4.75 -19.03 9.39
C ALA A 12 -3.96 -19.87 8.38
N GLU A 13 -4.24 -21.17 8.27
CA GLU A 13 -3.60 -22.03 7.27
C GLU A 13 -3.91 -21.57 5.85
N SER A 14 -5.14 -21.15 5.57
CA SER A 14 -5.51 -20.59 4.26
C SER A 14 -4.69 -19.34 3.93
N LEU A 15 -4.49 -18.42 4.89
CA LEU A 15 -3.67 -17.21 4.70
C LEU A 15 -2.17 -17.56 4.51
N VAL A 16 -1.67 -18.57 5.22
CA VAL A 16 -0.31 -19.10 5.02
C VAL A 16 -0.15 -19.66 3.60
N ARG A 17 -1.14 -20.42 3.11
CA ARG A 17 -1.15 -20.95 1.73
C ARG A 17 -1.21 -19.85 0.69
N GLN A 18 -1.95 -18.78 0.94
CA GLN A 18 -1.96 -17.60 0.07
C GLN A 18 -0.57 -16.98 -0.07
N CYS A 19 0.19 -16.88 1.03
CA CYS A 19 1.57 -16.40 0.98
C CYS A 19 2.50 -17.39 0.27
N LEU A 20 2.43 -18.67 0.64
CA LEU A 20 3.26 -19.73 0.06
C LEU A 20 3.10 -19.84 -1.46
N TYR A 21 1.86 -19.97 -1.94
CA TYR A 21 1.59 -20.11 -3.37
C TYR A 21 1.91 -18.84 -4.15
N GLY A 22 1.70 -17.65 -3.54
CA GLY A 22 2.13 -16.39 -4.12
C GLY A 22 3.65 -16.35 -4.32
N GLN A 23 4.43 -16.61 -3.27
CA GLN A 23 5.89 -16.62 -3.33
C GLN A 23 6.42 -17.66 -4.32
N GLN A 24 5.90 -18.89 -4.31
CA GLN A 24 6.31 -19.94 -5.24
C GLN A 24 6.00 -19.56 -6.70
N THR A 25 4.86 -18.92 -6.94
CA THR A 25 4.48 -18.48 -8.29
C THR A 25 5.41 -17.40 -8.80
N TYR A 26 5.68 -16.37 -8.00
CA TYR A 26 6.64 -15.32 -8.37
C TYR A 26 8.05 -15.88 -8.59
N LYS A 27 8.49 -16.81 -7.73
CA LYS A 27 9.80 -17.43 -7.87
C LYS A 27 9.90 -18.26 -9.14
N ARG A 28 8.89 -19.06 -9.45
CA ARG A 28 8.83 -19.91 -10.65
C ARG A 28 8.75 -19.10 -11.93
N MET A 29 7.91 -18.06 -11.97
CA MET A 29 7.63 -17.31 -13.19
C MET A 29 8.65 -16.21 -13.46
N PHE A 30 9.15 -15.55 -12.43
CA PHE A 30 9.98 -14.35 -12.56
C PHE A 30 11.36 -14.47 -11.90
N GLY A 31 11.64 -15.56 -11.18
CA GLY A 31 12.92 -15.77 -10.48
C GLY A 31 13.07 -14.95 -9.19
N LYS A 32 12.04 -14.19 -8.79
CA LYS A 32 12.07 -13.22 -7.68
C LYS A 32 11.12 -13.63 -6.56
N THR A 33 11.39 -13.15 -5.35
CA THR A 33 10.46 -13.17 -4.21
C THR A 33 9.91 -11.77 -3.98
N VAL A 34 8.72 -11.67 -3.40
CA VAL A 34 8.07 -10.38 -3.11
C VAL A 34 8.07 -10.14 -1.61
N ASN A 35 8.47 -8.95 -1.18
CA ASN A 35 8.60 -8.58 0.25
C ASN A 35 7.46 -7.68 0.76
N ASN A 36 6.41 -7.49 -0.04
CA ASN A 36 5.25 -6.68 0.31
C ASN A 36 3.94 -7.46 0.09
N ALA A 37 2.95 -7.19 0.93
CA ALA A 37 1.57 -7.63 0.74
C ALA A 37 0.71 -6.41 0.42
N TRP A 38 0.11 -6.42 -0.77
CA TRP A 38 -0.76 -5.35 -1.27
C TRP A 38 -2.21 -5.82 -1.18
N LEU A 39 -2.97 -5.26 -0.23
CA LEU A 39 -4.36 -5.61 0.08
C LEU A 39 -5.23 -4.32 0.20
N PRO A 40 -5.33 -3.54 -0.90
CA PRO A 40 -6.01 -2.25 -0.89
C PRO A 40 -7.51 -2.37 -0.64
N ASP A 41 -8.15 -3.44 -1.13
CA ASP A 41 -9.60 -3.60 -1.17
C ASP A 41 -10.12 -4.69 -0.21
N VAL A 42 -9.39 -4.99 0.86
CA VAL A 42 -9.82 -5.98 1.87
C VAL A 42 -10.66 -5.34 2.98
N PHE A 43 -11.81 -5.94 3.28
CA PHE A 43 -12.77 -5.46 4.29
C PHE A 43 -12.33 -5.82 5.72
N GLY A 44 -11.27 -5.20 6.20
CA GLY A 44 -10.72 -5.42 7.54
C GLY A 44 -9.58 -6.44 7.53
N ASN A 45 -8.57 -6.17 8.36
CA ASN A 45 -7.31 -6.92 8.37
C ASN A 45 -7.14 -7.63 9.71
N SER A 46 -6.98 -8.95 9.69
CA SER A 46 -6.83 -9.74 10.92
C SER A 46 -5.51 -9.44 11.64
N TRP A 47 -5.58 -9.37 12.96
CA TRP A 47 -4.48 -9.07 13.88
C TRP A 47 -3.36 -10.12 13.89
N ILE A 48 -3.56 -11.29 13.29
CA ILE A 48 -2.53 -12.33 13.14
C ILE A 48 -1.65 -12.13 11.90
N LEU A 49 -2.06 -11.26 10.98
CA LEU A 49 -1.37 -11.07 9.69
C LEU A 49 0.10 -10.67 9.82
N PRO A 50 0.52 -9.77 10.73
CA PRO A 50 1.94 -9.41 10.88
C PRO A 50 2.84 -10.64 11.04
N GLN A 51 2.44 -11.61 11.87
CA GLN A 51 3.19 -12.85 12.06
C GLN A 51 3.26 -13.69 10.78
N ILE A 52 2.13 -13.89 10.11
CA ILE A 52 2.05 -14.70 8.88
C ILE A 52 2.90 -14.08 7.77
N LEU A 53 2.78 -12.76 7.58
CA LEU A 53 3.54 -12.01 6.57
C LEU A 53 5.04 -12.10 6.86
N LYS A 54 5.47 -11.81 8.09
CA LYS A 54 6.88 -11.84 8.47
C LYS A 54 7.51 -13.21 8.26
N LYS A 55 6.83 -14.28 8.69
CA LYS A 55 7.27 -15.68 8.49
C LYS A 55 7.29 -16.09 7.02
N SER A 56 6.58 -15.37 6.16
CA SER A 56 6.54 -15.58 4.71
C SER A 56 7.54 -14.71 3.93
N GLY A 57 8.44 -14.01 4.62
CA GLY A 57 9.42 -13.11 4.01
C GLY A 57 8.81 -11.80 3.48
N VAL A 58 7.68 -11.39 4.04
CA VAL A 58 6.99 -10.14 3.69
C VAL A 58 7.15 -9.16 4.85
N ASP A 59 7.85 -8.06 4.59
CA ASP A 59 8.17 -7.03 5.59
C ASP A 59 7.24 -5.81 5.50
N TYR A 60 6.58 -5.62 4.37
CA TYR A 60 5.72 -4.46 4.12
C TYR A 60 4.27 -4.85 3.87
N PHE A 61 3.35 -4.01 4.34
CA PHE A 61 1.92 -4.16 4.18
C PHE A 61 1.31 -2.89 3.61
N VAL A 62 0.44 -3.01 2.60
CA VAL A 62 -0.29 -1.88 2.02
C VAL A 62 -1.79 -2.16 2.04
N SER A 63 -2.56 -1.19 2.50
CA SER A 63 -4.03 -1.24 2.48
C SER A 63 -4.62 0.14 2.18
N ASN A 64 -5.89 0.21 1.80
CA ASN A 64 -6.57 1.49 1.56
C ASN A 64 -7.85 1.64 2.36
N LYS A 65 -8.64 0.56 2.53
CA LYS A 65 -9.94 0.64 3.21
C LYS A 65 -9.91 1.28 4.60
N MET A 66 -8.82 1.08 5.35
CA MET A 66 -8.68 1.63 6.71
C MET A 66 -8.56 3.17 6.76
N SER A 67 -8.01 3.82 5.72
CA SER A 67 -7.87 5.29 5.68
C SER A 67 -9.10 5.98 5.09
N THR A 68 -9.77 5.34 4.12
CA THR A 68 -10.78 5.99 3.27
C THR A 68 -12.23 5.67 3.63
N TRP A 69 -12.50 4.54 4.30
CA TRP A 69 -13.88 4.03 4.47
C TRP A 69 -14.36 3.90 5.92
N ASN A 70 -13.58 4.35 6.91
CA ASN A 70 -14.06 4.39 8.29
C ASN A 70 -15.06 5.55 8.49
N ASP A 71 -16.30 5.23 8.85
CA ASP A 71 -17.38 6.21 9.06
C ASP A 71 -17.28 6.97 10.40
N THR A 72 -16.83 6.28 11.44
CA THR A 72 -16.92 6.73 12.83
C THR A 72 -15.58 7.23 13.34
N ASN A 73 -14.52 6.43 13.15
CA ASN A 73 -13.18 6.71 13.67
C ASN A 73 -12.19 6.85 12.52
N ARG A 74 -11.72 8.08 12.30
CA ARG A 74 -10.63 8.32 11.35
C ARG A 74 -9.36 7.62 11.83
N PHE A 75 -8.75 6.83 10.95
CA PHE A 75 -7.48 6.17 11.27
C PHE A 75 -6.36 7.24 11.38
N PRO A 76 -5.51 7.21 12.43
CA PRO A 76 -4.66 8.34 12.78
C PRO A 76 -3.33 8.43 12.01
N HIS A 77 -2.94 7.39 11.25
CA HIS A 77 -1.64 7.32 10.59
C HIS A 77 -1.73 6.82 9.15
N ASN A 78 -0.80 7.25 8.30
CA ASN A 78 -0.63 6.74 6.95
C ASN A 78 0.57 5.78 6.85
N ASN A 79 1.66 6.03 7.58
CA ASN A 79 2.81 5.12 7.65
C ASN A 79 3.07 4.77 9.12
N PHE A 80 3.13 3.48 9.45
CA PHE A 80 3.25 3.04 10.84
C PHE A 80 3.80 1.62 10.97
N ILE A 81 4.31 1.29 12.15
CA ILE A 81 4.67 -0.09 12.50
C ILE A 81 3.40 -0.86 12.91
N TRP A 82 2.99 -1.84 12.12
CA TRP A 82 1.87 -2.70 12.47
C TRP A 82 2.35 -3.92 13.26
N LYS A 83 2.07 -3.91 14.56
CA LYS A 83 2.45 -4.97 15.51
C LYS A 83 1.30 -5.96 15.73
N GLY A 84 1.56 -7.24 15.47
CA GLY A 84 0.67 -8.35 15.80
C GLY A 84 0.63 -8.62 17.30
N ILE A 85 -0.33 -9.43 17.74
CA ILE A 85 -0.51 -9.73 19.17
C ILE A 85 0.72 -10.40 19.80
N ASP A 86 1.52 -11.09 18.99
CA ASP A 86 2.68 -11.87 19.40
C ASP A 86 3.95 -11.01 19.45
N GLY A 87 3.81 -9.70 19.16
CA GLY A 87 4.90 -8.75 19.10
C GLY A 87 5.60 -8.70 17.75
N THR A 88 5.26 -9.57 16.79
CA THR A 88 5.82 -9.52 15.43
C THR A 88 5.34 -8.26 14.72
N ASP A 89 6.25 -7.54 14.06
CA ASP A 89 5.94 -6.32 13.33
C ASP A 89 6.18 -6.43 11.80
N VAL A 90 5.39 -5.64 11.07
CA VAL A 90 5.58 -5.30 9.66
C VAL A 90 5.40 -3.81 9.47
N LEU A 91 6.00 -3.25 8.42
CA LEU A 91 5.91 -1.83 8.08
C LEU A 91 4.67 -1.60 7.21
N ALA A 92 3.72 -0.81 7.69
CA ALA A 92 2.46 -0.57 7.01
C ALA A 92 2.41 0.80 6.34
N CYS A 93 1.83 0.84 5.14
CA CYS A 93 1.49 2.06 4.41
C CYS A 93 0.00 2.03 4.04
N VAL A 94 -0.72 3.08 4.40
CA VAL A 94 -2.14 3.27 4.16
C VAL A 94 -2.32 4.65 3.53
N PRO A 95 -2.28 4.75 2.19
CA PRO A 95 -2.37 6.04 1.50
C PRO A 95 -3.66 6.79 1.82
N PRO A 96 -3.63 8.14 1.88
CA PRO A 96 -4.75 8.92 2.39
C PRO A 96 -5.95 8.99 1.44
N THR A 97 -5.73 8.81 0.14
CA THR A 97 -6.78 8.82 -0.90
C THR A 97 -7.05 7.42 -1.42
N HIS A 98 -8.16 7.25 -2.13
CA HIS A 98 -8.56 5.99 -2.75
C HIS A 98 -7.46 5.40 -3.65
N PHE A 99 -7.41 4.08 -3.77
CA PHE A 99 -6.42 3.39 -4.63
C PHE A 99 -6.74 3.47 -6.14
N ILE A 100 -7.96 3.88 -6.47
CA ILE A 100 -8.44 4.17 -7.83
C ILE A 100 -8.54 5.69 -7.97
N THR A 101 -7.61 6.29 -8.72
CA THR A 101 -7.61 7.72 -9.04
C THR A 101 -7.23 7.95 -10.51
N TRP A 102 -7.46 9.16 -11.02
CA TRP A 102 -7.21 9.54 -12.42
C TRP A 102 -5.93 10.36 -12.60
N ASN A 103 -5.09 10.43 -11.57
CA ASN A 103 -3.86 11.20 -11.59
C ASN A 103 -4.08 12.68 -11.98
N MET A 104 -5.21 13.26 -11.58
CA MET A 104 -5.52 14.67 -11.83
C MET A 104 -4.75 15.56 -10.83
N PRO A 105 -4.35 16.79 -11.22
CA PRO A 105 -3.68 17.72 -10.30
C PRO A 105 -4.43 17.93 -8.98
N SER A 106 -5.76 18.03 -9.04
CA SER A 106 -6.59 18.17 -7.84
C SER A 106 -6.48 16.97 -6.90
N GLN A 107 -6.33 15.75 -7.43
CA GLN A 107 -6.22 14.53 -6.63
C GLN A 107 -4.85 14.39 -5.98
N ILE A 108 -3.79 14.83 -6.66
CA ILE A 108 -2.46 14.92 -6.06
C ILE A 108 -2.47 15.92 -4.89
N GLN A 109 -3.10 17.08 -5.10
CA GLN A 109 -3.25 18.08 -4.05
C GLN A 109 -4.06 17.53 -2.87
N GLU A 110 -5.18 16.88 -3.12
CA GLU A 110 -6.02 16.23 -2.10
C GLU A 110 -5.23 15.16 -1.33
N ASN A 111 -4.46 14.32 -2.02
CA ASN A 111 -3.61 13.31 -1.39
C ASN A 111 -2.58 13.96 -0.44
N TRP A 112 -1.91 15.02 -0.90
CA TRP A 112 -0.97 15.76 -0.08
C TRP A 112 -1.65 16.41 1.13
N GLU A 113 -2.79 17.07 0.95
CA GLU A 113 -3.53 17.73 2.02
C GLU A 113 -4.01 16.72 3.07
N ALA A 114 -4.52 15.57 2.64
CA ALA A 114 -5.04 14.52 3.50
C ALA A 114 -3.96 13.68 4.22
N TYR A 115 -2.71 13.72 3.76
CA TYR A 115 -1.59 13.02 4.40
C TYR A 115 -1.34 13.52 5.82
N ILE A 116 -1.45 12.66 6.82
CA ILE A 116 -1.37 13.03 8.24
C ILE A 116 0.10 13.10 8.70
N ASP A 117 0.92 12.14 8.28
CA ASP A 117 2.30 12.00 8.76
C ASP A 117 3.30 12.87 7.98
N LYS A 118 2.95 14.12 7.65
CA LYS A 118 3.82 15.02 6.87
C LYS A 118 5.18 15.27 7.54
N ASP A 119 5.19 15.32 8.87
CA ASP A 119 6.38 15.68 9.64
C ASP A 119 7.31 14.48 9.91
N SER A 120 6.75 13.27 10.05
CA SER A 120 7.49 12.06 10.47
C SER A 120 7.46 10.90 9.47
N GLY A 121 6.43 10.82 8.63
CA GLY A 121 6.17 9.69 7.74
C GLY A 121 6.83 9.78 6.37
N GLY A 122 7.49 10.91 6.06
CA GLY A 122 8.19 11.14 4.80
C GLY A 122 7.24 11.46 3.64
N GLN A 123 7.29 10.64 2.59
CA GLN A 123 6.49 10.81 1.37
C GLN A 123 5.13 10.13 1.51
N THR A 124 4.10 10.72 0.89
CA THR A 124 2.80 10.06 0.67
C THR A 124 2.81 9.30 -0.66
N MET A 125 2.05 8.21 -0.74
CA MET A 125 1.86 7.44 -1.96
C MET A 125 0.57 7.89 -2.66
N ASN A 126 0.63 8.10 -3.96
CA ASN A 126 -0.54 8.25 -4.81
C ASN A 126 -0.65 7.03 -5.76
N MET A 127 -1.76 6.32 -5.69
CA MET A 127 -2.10 5.21 -6.59
C MET A 127 -3.08 5.71 -7.64
N PHE A 128 -2.89 5.36 -8.91
CA PHE A 128 -3.76 5.78 -10.01
C PHE A 128 -3.96 4.67 -11.04
N GLY A 129 -5.09 4.73 -11.74
CA GLY A 129 -5.54 3.72 -12.67
C GLY A 129 -6.95 3.21 -12.35
N TYR A 130 -7.54 2.49 -13.30
CA TYR A 130 -8.83 1.82 -13.14
C TYR A 130 -8.67 0.52 -12.34
N GLY A 131 -9.38 0.42 -11.22
CA GLY A 131 -9.55 -0.81 -10.43
C GLY A 131 -10.92 -1.46 -10.66
N ASP A 132 -11.39 -2.27 -9.71
CA ASP A 132 -12.73 -2.88 -9.69
C ASP A 132 -13.11 -3.64 -10.98
N GLY A 133 -12.15 -4.40 -11.51
CA GLY A 133 -12.29 -5.12 -12.79
C GLY A 133 -11.87 -4.32 -14.02
N GLY A 134 -11.29 -3.13 -13.82
CA GLY A 134 -10.70 -2.28 -14.86
C GLY A 134 -9.27 -2.67 -15.31
N SER A 135 -8.75 -1.96 -16.32
CA SER A 135 -7.50 -2.30 -17.05
C SER A 135 -6.22 -1.59 -16.55
N GLY A 136 -6.23 -0.97 -15.36
CA GLY A 136 -5.07 -0.22 -14.85
C GLY A 136 -4.98 1.22 -15.35
N CYS A 137 -3.77 1.77 -15.46
CA CYS A 137 -3.55 3.18 -15.87
C CYS A 137 -3.68 3.38 -17.38
N THR A 138 -4.08 4.59 -17.81
CA THR A 138 -4.12 4.97 -19.23
C THR A 138 -2.88 5.78 -19.63
N GLU A 139 -2.65 5.88 -20.94
CA GLU A 139 -1.60 6.73 -21.50
C GLU A 139 -1.76 8.19 -21.04
N GLU A 140 -2.99 8.72 -21.00
CA GLU A 140 -3.25 10.09 -20.54
C GLU A 140 -2.88 10.31 -19.07
N MET A 141 -3.11 9.32 -18.21
CA MET A 141 -2.72 9.40 -16.79
C MET A 141 -1.19 9.44 -16.65
N ILE A 142 -0.46 8.71 -17.49
CA ILE A 142 1.00 8.71 -17.54
C ILE A 142 1.51 10.05 -18.10
N GLU A 143 0.89 10.58 -19.15
CA GLU A 143 1.25 11.88 -19.71
C GLU A 143 1.01 13.04 -18.74
N LEU A 144 -0.06 12.97 -17.92
CA LEU A 144 -0.31 13.91 -16.83
C LEU A 144 0.81 13.87 -15.78
N MET A 145 1.26 12.67 -15.41
CA MET A 145 2.35 12.47 -14.46
C MET A 145 3.64 13.21 -14.88
N HIS A 146 3.99 13.13 -16.17
CA HIS A 146 5.17 13.79 -16.75
C HIS A 146 5.04 15.33 -16.87
N ARG A 147 3.88 15.91 -16.54
CA ARG A 147 3.64 17.35 -16.61
C ARG A 147 3.60 18.02 -15.25
N PHE A 148 3.55 17.27 -14.15
CA PHE A 148 3.43 17.85 -12.81
C PHE A 148 4.63 18.71 -12.41
N ASP A 149 5.83 18.38 -12.86
CA ASP A 149 7.04 19.17 -12.63
C ASP A 149 7.01 20.56 -13.31
N LYS A 150 6.13 20.76 -14.30
CA LYS A 150 5.91 22.04 -14.98
C LYS A 150 4.93 22.95 -14.23
N LEU A 151 4.26 22.45 -13.20
CA LEU A 151 3.26 23.20 -12.42
C LEU A 151 3.85 23.61 -11.07
N SER A 152 4.22 24.88 -10.92
CA SER A 152 4.93 25.38 -9.74
C SER A 152 4.14 25.30 -8.42
N ILE A 153 2.81 25.18 -8.48
CA ILE A 153 1.94 25.10 -7.30
C ILE A 153 1.73 23.67 -6.79
N MET A 154 2.21 22.67 -7.52
CA MET A 154 1.98 21.26 -7.19
C MET A 154 2.98 20.75 -6.15
N PRO A 155 2.58 19.80 -5.29
CA PRO A 155 3.52 18.98 -4.54
C PRO A 155 4.53 18.32 -5.49
N LYS A 156 5.77 18.15 -5.03
CA LYS A 156 6.80 17.48 -5.84
C LYS A 156 6.43 16.01 -6.01
N CYS A 157 6.19 15.60 -7.26
CA CYS A 157 5.89 14.22 -7.63
C CYS A 157 7.14 13.48 -8.11
N GLU A 158 7.23 12.18 -7.78
CA GLU A 158 8.26 11.27 -8.27
C GLU A 158 7.58 9.95 -8.65
N HIS A 159 7.84 9.47 -9.87
CA HIS A 159 7.32 8.19 -10.33
C HIS A 159 8.27 7.06 -9.89
N MET A 160 7.73 6.04 -9.23
CA MET A 160 8.50 4.89 -8.77
C MET A 160 7.61 3.66 -8.60
N GLY A 161 8.23 2.48 -8.48
CA GLY A 161 7.50 1.25 -8.15
C GLY A 161 7.03 1.23 -6.70
N GLY A 162 5.91 0.55 -6.42
CA GLY A 162 5.38 0.45 -5.05
C GLY A 162 6.38 -0.14 -4.04
N GLN A 163 7.14 -1.18 -4.44
CA GLN A 163 8.19 -1.74 -3.59
C GLN A 163 9.32 -0.73 -3.32
N GLU A 164 9.74 0.02 -4.34
CA GLU A 164 10.78 1.04 -4.22
C GLU A 164 10.35 2.15 -3.25
N PHE A 165 9.10 2.61 -3.36
CA PHE A 165 8.52 3.56 -2.42
C PHE A 165 8.59 3.05 -0.97
N LEU A 166 8.15 1.81 -0.73
CA LEU A 166 8.12 1.23 0.62
C LEU A 166 9.53 1.11 1.22
N GLU A 167 10.50 0.66 0.42
CA GLU A 167 11.89 0.53 0.87
C GLU A 167 12.54 1.89 1.15
N LYS A 168 12.33 2.87 0.26
CA LYS A 168 12.87 4.23 0.40
C LYS A 168 12.28 4.95 1.61
N ASN A 169 10.97 4.81 1.82
CA ASN A 169 10.23 5.64 2.77
C ASN A 169 10.07 5.01 4.16
N LEU A 170 9.99 3.68 4.28
CA LEU A 170 9.68 3.03 5.56
C LEU A 170 10.88 2.29 6.19
N LYS A 171 11.77 1.66 5.41
CA LYS A 171 12.77 0.68 5.91
C LYS A 171 13.64 1.16 7.07
N ASN A 172 14.09 2.42 7.04
CA ASN A 172 15.01 2.98 8.02
C ASN A 172 14.41 4.22 8.74
N ASN A 173 13.11 4.44 8.61
CA ASN A 173 12.46 5.57 9.24
C ASN A 173 12.25 5.25 10.73
N LYS A 174 12.92 6.02 11.60
CA LYS A 174 12.90 5.84 13.06
C LYS A 174 11.72 6.54 13.74
N GLU A 175 10.95 7.31 12.98
CA GLU A 175 9.83 8.12 13.46
C GLU A 175 8.46 7.50 13.14
N LEU A 176 8.44 6.24 12.67
CA LEU A 176 7.25 5.41 12.42
C LEU A 176 6.66 4.79 13.69
#